data_AF-A0A8T3TCL5-F1
#
_entry.id   AF-A0A8T3TCL5-F1
#
_cell.length_a   1.000
_cell.length_b   1.000
_cell.length_c   1.000
_cell.angle_alpha   90.00
_cell.angle_beta   90.00
_cell.angle_gamma   90.00
#
_symmetry.space_group_name_H-M   'P 1'
#
loop_
_entity.id
_entity.type
_entity.pdbx_description
1 polymer ?
#
loop_
_entity_poly.entity_id
_entity_poly.type
_entity_poly.pdbx_seq_one_letter_code
_entity_poly.pdbx_strand_id
1 'polypeptide(L)'
;MNTEWQIWLLILVAAVVGGVIWLVYGRLPLDEDDLTDEGRATEAQWINQALTSTGTDVPVSTVSQVLDLHRRYLELPPEDASEADVGVGRTQITSTEVVGAQPAGEPDHAGSRAIDASPEPPVRPRTRHKSASADARQAG
;
A
#
# COMPACT_ATOMS: atom_id res chain seq x y z
N MET A 1 -28.57 18.06 44.22
CA MET A 1 -28.29 16.96 43.26
C MET A 1 -27.55 15.88 44.03
N ASN A 2 -27.93 14.61 43.87
CA ASN A 2 -27.36 13.52 44.67
C ASN A 2 -25.96 13.17 44.15
N THR A 3 -24.91 13.58 44.87
CA THR A 3 -23.50 13.36 44.49
C THR A 3 -23.18 11.89 44.27
N GLU A 4 -23.77 11.01 45.06
CA GLU A 4 -23.62 9.56 44.91
C GLU A 4 -24.11 9.07 43.54
N TRP A 5 -25.26 9.57 43.09
CA TRP A 5 -25.80 9.22 41.77
C TRP A 5 -24.94 9.78 40.63
N GLN A 6 -24.35 10.97 40.81
CA GLN A 6 -23.42 11.54 39.82
C GLN A 6 -22.16 10.68 39.67
N ILE A 7 -21.62 10.15 40.76
CA ILE A 7 -20.44 9.26 40.72
C ILE A 7 -20.78 7.97 39.97
N TRP A 8 -21.94 7.36 40.24
CA TRP A 8 -22.38 6.17 39.53
C TRP A 8 -22.51 6.40 38.02
N LEU A 9 -23.04 7.55 37.60
CA LEU A 9 -23.07 7.90 36.18
C LEU A 9 -21.69 8.05 35.57
N LEU A 10 -20.75 8.69 36.27
CA LEU A 10 -19.39 8.84 35.76
C LEU A 10 -18.71 7.50 35.53
N ILE A 11 -18.89 6.56 36.47
CA ILE A 11 -18.35 5.20 36.33
C ILE A 11 -18.99 4.48 35.13
N LEU A 12 -20.31 4.59 34.97
CA LEU A 12 -21.02 3.97 33.85
C LEU A 12 -20.54 4.52 32.51
N VAL A 13 -20.42 5.84 32.39
CA VAL A 13 -19.91 6.49 31.17
C VAL A 13 -18.47 6.08 30.91
N ALA A 14 -17.60 6.07 31.93
CA ALA A 14 -16.22 5.63 31.79
C ALA A 14 -16.13 4.15 31.36
N ALA A 15 -16.99 3.28 31.89
CA ALA A 15 -17.05 1.88 31.51
C ALA A 15 -17.53 1.68 30.06
N VAL A 16 -18.53 2.46 29.61
CA VAL A 16 -19.00 2.42 28.22
C VAL A 16 -17.91 2.94 27.28
N VAL A 17 -17.31 4.10 27.58
CA VAL A 17 -16.24 4.67 26.76
C VAL A 17 -15.02 3.74 26.73
N GLY A 18 -14.59 3.24 27.89
CA GLY A 18 -13.50 2.26 27.99
C GLY A 18 -13.81 0.96 27.26
N GLY A 19 -15.04 0.47 27.36
CA GLY A 19 -15.50 -0.72 26.63
C GLY A 19 -15.53 -0.50 25.11
N VAL A 20 -15.95 0.66 24.65
CA VAL A 20 -15.93 1.01 23.21
C VAL A 20 -14.49 1.16 22.72
N ILE A 21 -13.61 1.84 23.46
CA ILE A 21 -12.19 1.94 23.12
C ILE A 21 -11.56 0.55 23.09
N TRP A 22 -11.78 -0.25 24.12
CA TRP A 22 -11.30 -1.63 24.17
C TRP A 22 -11.87 -2.48 23.03
N LEU A 23 -13.13 -2.28 22.63
CA LEU A 23 -13.71 -2.95 21.48
C LEU A 23 -13.05 -2.51 20.16
N VAL A 24 -12.75 -1.21 20.01
CA VAL A 24 -12.05 -0.71 18.81
C VAL A 24 -10.64 -1.26 18.73
N TYR A 25 -9.89 -1.23 19.83
CA TYR A 25 -8.50 -1.70 19.89
C TYR A 25 -8.39 -3.23 19.91
N GLY A 26 -9.22 -3.90 20.70
CA GLY A 26 -9.26 -5.37 20.84
C GLY A 26 -9.91 -6.07 19.64
N ARG A 27 -10.57 -5.33 18.74
CA ARG A 27 -11.02 -5.81 17.44
C ARG A 27 -9.97 -5.59 16.34
N LEU A 28 -8.73 -5.26 16.69
CA LEU A 28 -7.57 -5.55 15.84
C LEU A 28 -6.90 -6.88 16.27
N PRO A 29 -7.51 -8.06 16.03
CA PRO A 29 -6.68 -9.23 15.81
C PRO A 29 -6.26 -9.18 14.35
N LEU A 30 -5.01 -8.79 14.11
CA LEU A 30 -4.04 -9.57 13.35
C LEU A 30 -2.79 -8.69 13.27
N ASP A 31 -1.72 -9.14 13.93
CA ASP A 31 -0.38 -8.82 13.46
C ASP A 31 -0.35 -9.06 11.94
N GLU A 32 0.28 -8.19 11.17
CA GLU A 32 0.45 -8.36 9.72
C GLU A 32 1.16 -9.70 9.40
N ASP A 33 1.87 -10.25 10.38
CA ASP A 33 2.50 -11.56 10.35
C ASP A 33 1.52 -12.74 10.43
N ASP A 34 0.33 -12.55 10.97
CA ASP A 34 -0.69 -13.59 11.19
C ASP A 34 -1.82 -13.55 10.14
N LEU A 35 -1.71 -12.67 9.12
CA LEU A 35 -2.55 -12.73 7.92
C LEU A 35 -2.20 -13.96 7.08
N THR A 36 -3.00 -15.00 7.24
CA THR A 36 -3.08 -16.14 6.32
C THR A 36 -3.22 -15.68 4.86
N ASP A 37 -2.74 -16.48 3.91
CA ASP A 37 -2.79 -16.13 2.47
C ASP A 37 -4.24 -15.87 1.98
N GLU A 38 -5.23 -16.48 2.62
CA GLU A 38 -6.66 -16.26 2.37
C GLU A 38 -7.14 -14.87 2.82
N GLY A 39 -6.61 -14.39 3.95
CA GLY A 39 -6.82 -13.01 4.41
C GLY A 39 -6.24 -11.99 3.44
N ARG A 40 -5.04 -12.25 2.91
CA ARG A 40 -4.38 -11.36 1.94
C ARG A 40 -5.13 -11.28 0.61
N ALA A 41 -5.69 -12.40 0.13
CA ALA A 41 -6.54 -12.40 -1.05
C ALA A 41 -7.82 -11.56 -0.85
N THR A 42 -8.40 -11.62 0.35
CA THR A 42 -9.59 -10.83 0.72
C THR A 42 -9.26 -9.33 0.79
N GLU A 43 -8.12 -8.98 1.35
CA GLU A 43 -7.64 -7.59 1.41
C GLU A 43 -7.37 -7.01 0.02
N ALA A 44 -6.71 -7.77 -0.86
CA ALA A 44 -6.46 -7.35 -2.24
C ALA A 44 -7.76 -7.07 -3.00
N GLN A 45 -8.82 -7.86 -2.75
CA GLN A 45 -10.15 -7.62 -3.32
C GLN A 45 -10.79 -6.37 -2.76
N TRP A 46 -10.73 -6.16 -1.44
CA TRP A 46 -11.26 -4.96 -0.81
C TRP A 46 -10.58 -3.68 -1.35
N ILE A 47 -9.25 -3.67 -1.47
CA ILE A 47 -8.50 -2.53 -2.02
C ILE A 47 -8.86 -2.30 -3.50
N ASN A 48 -8.94 -3.35 -4.32
CA ASN A 48 -9.38 -3.21 -5.71
C ASN A 48 -10.77 -2.57 -5.79
N GLN A 49 -11.72 -3.01 -4.96
CA GLN A 49 -13.07 -2.45 -4.92
C GLN A 49 -13.06 -0.98 -4.50
N ALA A 50 -12.27 -0.63 -3.48
CA ALA A 50 -12.10 0.74 -3.02
C ALA A 50 -11.50 1.63 -4.14
N LEU A 51 -10.44 1.18 -4.81
CA LEU A 51 -9.83 1.91 -5.93
C LEU A 51 -10.81 2.09 -7.09
N THR A 52 -11.55 1.04 -7.44
CA THR A 52 -12.56 1.09 -8.50
C THR A 52 -13.65 2.12 -8.18
N SER A 53 -14.05 2.23 -6.91
CA SER A 53 -15.03 3.24 -6.47
C SER A 53 -14.55 4.69 -6.65
N THR A 54 -13.22 4.90 -6.68
CA THR A 54 -12.60 6.21 -6.95
C THR A 54 -12.35 6.46 -8.46
N GLY A 55 -12.73 5.51 -9.32
CA GLY A 55 -12.51 5.59 -10.76
C GLY A 55 -11.15 5.07 -11.23
N THR A 56 -10.39 4.43 -10.35
CA THR A 56 -9.08 3.83 -10.67
C THR A 56 -9.23 2.32 -10.81
N ASP A 57 -9.03 1.81 -12.02
CA ASP A 57 -9.06 0.37 -12.27
C ASP A 57 -7.66 -0.22 -12.16
N VAL A 58 -7.42 -1.01 -11.10
CA VAL A 58 -6.15 -1.69 -10.84
C VAL A 58 -6.46 -3.17 -10.60
N PRO A 59 -5.90 -4.11 -11.40
CA PRO A 59 -6.17 -5.53 -11.22
C PRO A 59 -5.85 -6.03 -9.81
N VAL A 60 -6.67 -6.93 -9.28
CA VAL A 60 -6.46 -7.56 -7.96
C VAL A 60 -5.06 -8.18 -7.86
N SER A 61 -4.57 -8.80 -8.93
CA SER A 61 -3.23 -9.40 -9.00
C SER A 61 -2.10 -8.38 -8.79
N THR A 62 -2.30 -7.14 -9.24
CA THR A 62 -1.33 -6.06 -9.06
C THR A 62 -1.36 -5.56 -7.63
N VAL A 63 -2.54 -5.42 -7.04
CA VAL A 63 -2.70 -5.07 -5.62
C VAL A 63 -2.01 -6.11 -4.74
N SER A 64 -2.23 -7.41 -5.00
CA SER A 64 -1.56 -8.49 -4.27
C SER A 64 -0.03 -8.40 -4.35
N GLN A 65 0.52 -8.10 -5.53
CA GLN A 65 1.97 -7.92 -5.68
C GLN A 65 2.52 -6.74 -4.88
N VAL A 66 1.76 -5.63 -4.82
CA VAL A 66 2.16 -4.45 -4.03
C VAL A 66 2.13 -4.79 -2.54
N LEU A 67 1.11 -5.51 -2.05
CA LEU A 67 1.03 -5.96 -0.67
C LEU A 67 2.20 -6.89 -0.30
N ASP A 68 2.54 -7.84 -1.18
CA ASP A 68 3.70 -8.73 -0.98
C ASP A 68 5.00 -7.94 -0.91
N LEU A 69 5.17 -6.92 -1.76
CA LEU A 69 6.34 -6.05 -1.75
C LEU A 69 6.39 -5.18 -0.50
N HIS A 70 5.25 -4.69 -0.05
CA HIS A 70 5.13 -3.89 1.17
C HIS A 70 5.53 -4.71 2.40
N ARG A 71 5.08 -5.96 2.49
CA ARG A 71 5.51 -6.88 3.56
C ARG A 71 7.03 -7.02 3.59
N ARG A 72 7.65 -7.32 2.43
CA ARG A 72 9.10 -7.43 2.34
C ARG A 72 9.81 -6.15 2.79
N TYR A 73 9.26 -4.99 2.46
CA TYR A 73 9.79 -3.71 2.92
C TYR A 73 9.74 -3.56 4.44
N LEU A 74 8.67 -4.01 5.09
CA LEU A 74 8.56 -3.97 6.56
C LEU A 74 9.49 -5.00 7.25
N GLU A 75 9.81 -6.10 6.58
CA GLU A 75 10.76 -7.11 7.06
C GLU A 75 12.24 -6.64 6.98
N LEU A 76 12.54 -5.54 6.28
CA LEU A 76 13.90 -4.99 6.25
C LEU A 76 14.28 -4.45 7.64
N PRO A 77 15.48 -4.78 8.14
CA PRO A 77 16.02 -4.12 9.31
C PRO A 77 16.05 -2.59 9.10
N PRO A 78 15.65 -1.78 10.09
CA PRO A 78 15.75 -0.32 9.95
C PRO A 78 17.21 0.05 9.67
N GLU A 79 17.45 0.84 8.62
CA GLU A 79 18.79 1.18 8.15
C GLU A 79 19.63 1.89 9.24
N ASP A 80 18.98 2.50 10.22
CA ASP A 80 19.58 3.17 11.38
C ASP A 80 19.95 2.21 12.53
N ALA A 81 19.58 0.93 12.48
CA ALA A 81 19.97 -0.07 13.49
C ALA A 81 21.38 -0.65 13.24
N SER A 82 22.05 -0.23 12.16
CA SER A 82 23.38 -0.71 11.77
C SER A 82 24.55 -0.07 12.54
N GLU A 83 24.30 0.79 13.53
CA GLU A 83 25.36 1.43 14.35
C GLU A 83 25.49 0.90 15.79
N ALA A 84 24.80 -0.19 16.14
CA ALA A 84 24.87 -0.79 17.48
C ALA A 84 25.64 -2.13 17.55
N ASP A 85 26.49 -2.44 16.57
CA ASP A 85 27.50 -3.51 16.69
C ASP A 85 28.92 -2.95 16.59
N VAL A 86 29.29 -2.12 17.57
CA VAL A 86 30.69 -1.80 17.85
C VAL A 86 31.19 -2.73 18.96
N GLY A 87 31.57 -3.94 18.56
CA GLY A 87 32.66 -4.69 19.16
C GLY A 87 32.28 -5.77 20.18
N VAL A 88 32.48 -7.04 19.82
CA VAL A 88 33.69 -7.84 20.16
C VAL A 88 33.65 -9.13 19.32
N GLY A 89 34.58 -9.34 18.39
CA GLY A 89 34.65 -10.63 17.69
C GLY A 89 35.53 -10.73 16.45
N ARG A 90 36.82 -10.40 16.58
CA ARG A 90 37.92 -10.78 15.67
C ARG A 90 37.67 -12.09 14.88
N THR A 91 37.63 -12.03 13.54
CA THR A 91 38.32 -12.99 12.67
C THR A 91 38.82 -12.26 11.42
N GLN A 92 40.12 -12.34 11.20
CA GLN A 92 40.85 -11.74 10.09
C GLN A 92 40.37 -12.31 8.75
N ILE A 93 40.07 -11.45 7.79
CA ILE A 93 40.21 -11.78 6.38
C ILE A 93 41.47 -11.08 5.89
N THR A 94 42.48 -11.91 5.67
CA THR A 94 43.78 -11.57 5.10
C THR A 94 43.61 -10.93 3.73
N SER A 95 44.28 -9.79 3.54
CA SER A 95 44.50 -9.14 2.25
C SER A 95 44.82 -10.17 1.17
N THR A 96 43.94 -10.28 0.18
CA THR A 96 44.32 -10.89 -1.10
C THR A 96 44.75 -9.76 -2.02
N GLU A 97 46.05 -9.78 -2.25
CA GLU A 97 46.86 -9.05 -3.19
C GLU A 97 46.14 -8.70 -4.50
N VAL A 98 46.10 -7.39 -4.80
CA VAL A 98 45.73 -6.83 -6.10
C VAL A 98 46.87 -7.11 -7.06
N VAL A 99 46.71 -8.12 -7.92
CA VAL A 99 47.54 -8.32 -9.11
C VAL A 99 46.75 -7.87 -10.32
N GLY A 100 47.25 -6.80 -10.95
CA GLY A 100 46.67 -6.22 -12.15
C GLY A 100 46.70 -7.17 -13.35
N ALA A 101 45.65 -7.08 -14.17
CA ALA A 101 45.66 -7.52 -15.55
C ALA A 101 44.66 -6.67 -16.34
N GLN A 102 45.18 -5.63 -16.97
CA GLN A 102 44.51 -4.84 -18.00
C GLN A 102 44.68 -5.56 -19.36
N PRO A 103 43.59 -5.72 -20.12
CA PRO A 103 43.65 -5.51 -21.57
C PRO A 103 42.45 -4.64 -22.00
N ALA A 104 42.63 -3.42 -22.52
CA ALA A 104 43.00 -3.12 -23.91
C ALA A 104 42.07 -3.78 -24.94
N GLY A 105 41.08 -3.01 -25.44
CA GLY A 105 40.28 -3.40 -26.60
C GLY A 105 38.96 -2.64 -26.72
N GLU A 106 39.01 -1.37 -27.13
CA GLU A 106 37.88 -0.68 -27.78
C GLU A 106 37.95 -1.01 -29.28
N PRO A 107 36.80 -1.25 -29.95
CA PRO A 107 36.38 -0.23 -30.91
C PRO A 107 34.85 -0.04 -31.02
N ASP A 108 34.49 1.23 -31.21
CA ASP A 108 33.51 1.75 -32.17
C ASP A 108 32.34 0.86 -32.61
N HIS A 109 31.12 1.26 -32.24
CA HIS A 109 29.99 1.22 -33.16
C HIS A 109 29.07 2.44 -32.97
N ALA A 110 29.33 3.47 -33.79
CA ALA A 110 28.31 4.40 -34.25
C ALA A 110 27.30 3.66 -35.14
N GLY A 111 26.00 3.81 -34.86
CA GLY A 111 24.95 3.14 -35.63
C GLY A 111 23.55 3.65 -35.30
N SER A 112 23.13 4.67 -36.05
CA SER A 112 21.76 5.09 -36.34
C SER A 112 20.63 4.08 -36.07
N ARG A 113 19.54 4.54 -35.43
CA ARG A 113 18.22 4.64 -36.10
C ARG A 113 17.20 5.47 -35.33
N ALA A 114 16.75 6.55 -35.97
CA ALA A 114 15.51 7.24 -35.68
C ALA A 114 14.30 6.42 -36.14
N ILE A 115 13.25 6.38 -35.32
CA ILE A 115 11.86 6.02 -35.66
C ILE A 115 11.03 6.77 -34.61
N ASP A 116 10.64 8.03 -34.78
CA ASP A 116 9.56 8.56 -35.63
C ASP A 116 8.48 7.54 -36.02
N ALA A 117 7.45 7.43 -35.19
CA ALA A 117 6.05 7.33 -35.62
C ALA A 117 5.13 7.27 -34.39
N SER A 118 4.55 8.42 -34.07
CA SER A 118 3.27 8.51 -33.35
C SER A 118 2.15 8.00 -34.27
N PRO A 119 1.20 7.23 -33.75
CA PRO A 119 -0.19 7.41 -34.15
C PRO A 119 -1.06 7.75 -32.94
N GLU A 120 -1.44 9.02 -32.96
CA GLU A 120 -2.62 9.65 -32.38
C GLU A 120 -3.80 8.69 -32.09
N PRO A 121 -4.36 8.67 -30.86
CA PRO A 121 -5.54 7.88 -30.56
C PRO A 121 -6.82 8.49 -31.18
N PRO A 122 -7.76 7.67 -31.66
CA PRO A 122 -8.95 8.15 -32.38
C PRO A 122 -9.90 8.96 -31.49
N VAL A 123 -10.23 10.15 -31.98
CA VAL A 123 -11.28 11.05 -31.49
C VAL A 123 -12.62 10.30 -31.42
N ARG A 124 -13.15 10.09 -30.20
CA ARG A 124 -14.50 9.54 -30.02
C ARG A 124 -15.56 10.60 -30.33
N PRO A 125 -16.60 10.27 -31.12
CA PRO A 125 -17.71 11.19 -31.41
C PRO A 125 -18.57 11.45 -30.17
N ARG A 126 -18.86 12.73 -29.93
CA ARG A 126 -19.80 13.21 -28.92
C ARG A 126 -21.23 12.74 -29.24
N THR A 127 -21.74 11.77 -28.50
CA THR A 127 -23.19 11.48 -28.49
C THR A 127 -23.90 12.49 -27.59
N ARG A 128 -24.51 13.48 -28.25
CA ARG A 128 -25.46 14.44 -27.71
C ARG A 128 -26.81 13.74 -27.50
N HIS A 129 -27.13 13.34 -26.27
CA HIS A 129 -28.52 13.04 -25.91
C HIS A 129 -29.21 14.33 -25.44
N LYS A 130 -29.96 14.92 -26.38
CA LYS A 130 -31.01 15.91 -26.14
C LYS A 130 -32.34 15.17 -26.05
N SER A 131 -33.25 15.74 -25.25
CA SER A 131 -34.71 15.50 -25.17
C SER A 131 -35.11 14.70 -23.92
N ALA A 132 -35.63 15.35 -22.87
CA ALA A 132 -36.94 15.99 -22.74
C ALA A 132 -38.05 14.99 -22.37
N SER A 133 -38.65 15.22 -21.20
CA SER A 133 -40.04 14.95 -20.75
C SER A 133 -40.01 15.17 -19.23
N ALA A 134 -40.43 16.30 -18.66
CA ALA A 134 -41.78 16.86 -18.61
C ALA A 134 -42.81 15.93 -17.94
N ASP A 135 -43.58 16.55 -17.03
CA ASP A 135 -44.85 16.14 -16.43
C ASP A 135 -44.92 15.26 -15.18
N ALA A 136 -45.08 15.96 -14.05
CA ALA A 136 -46.37 16.13 -13.36
C ALA A 136 -47.16 14.88 -12.92
N ARG A 137 -47.35 14.80 -11.59
CA ARG A 137 -48.54 14.36 -10.82
C ARG A 137 -48.14 14.57 -9.36
N GLN A 138 -48.57 15.56 -8.60
CA GLN A 138 -49.90 16.11 -8.32
C GLN A 138 -50.93 15.05 -7.87
N ALA A 139 -51.27 15.18 -6.59
CA ALA A 139 -52.53 14.87 -5.92
C ALA A 139 -53.02 13.42 -5.86
N GLY A 140 -53.05 12.93 -4.61
CA GLY A 140 -53.83 11.82 -4.10
C GLY A 140 -53.77 11.86 -2.59
#